data_AF-A0A8J6M5J0-F1
#
_entry.id   AF-A0A8J6M5J0-F1
#
_cell.length_a   1.000
_cell.length_b   1.000
_cell.length_c   1.000
_cell.angle_alpha   90.00
_cell.angle_beta   90.00
_cell.angle_gamma   90.00
#
_symmetry.space_group_name_H-M   'P 1'
#
loop_
_entity.id
_entity.type
_entity.pdbx_description
1 polymer ?
#
loop_
_entity_poly.entity_id
_entity_poly.type
_entity_poly.pdbx_seq_one_letter_code
_entity_poly.pdbx_strand_id
1 'polypeptide(L)'
;MDTRAMVNIALKLAGLEEDTVDTEIGCAGQDVKRVLAGIDMDTATLLAAKQRGYDCVAEHHGIMGRAVRIGEQMLKDQMMLMYRFGVPINVAQKAIEKRARQESQKMHSKNLNRQADFAKFIDMPYLGLHTPADLIGQAIVQERMDALTKDKPFTTLQDVVDVLNEFPEVRGALQDPAIRVGEPGSYAGKVCVLFAGVTGGGAQVYNTFFDYGVGTLIVMHMPEDDIKAVAEHNKGNVIIAGHMASDSIGFNRVLDAWQAEGLEVTRIGGLVSSAGC
;
A
#
# COMPACT_ATOMS: atom_id res chain seq x y z
N MET A 1 16.13 15.30 -12.94
CA MET A 1 16.19 14.91 -11.51
C MET A 1 16.98 13.60 -11.40
N ASP A 2 17.67 13.31 -10.30
CA ASP A 2 18.24 11.97 -10.10
C ASP A 2 17.27 11.04 -9.36
N THR A 3 17.50 9.72 -9.48
CA THR A 3 16.65 8.70 -8.83
C THR A 3 16.63 8.80 -7.30
N ARG A 4 17.66 9.35 -6.65
CA ARG A 4 17.66 9.50 -5.20
C ARG A 4 16.72 10.63 -4.77
N ALA A 5 16.76 11.76 -5.45
CA ALA A 5 15.86 12.89 -5.25
C ALA A 5 14.39 12.48 -5.44
N MET A 6 14.09 11.65 -6.44
CA MET A 6 12.75 11.09 -6.66
C MET A 6 12.25 10.31 -5.43
N VAL A 7 13.06 9.42 -4.86
CA VAL A 7 12.68 8.66 -3.66
C VAL A 7 12.59 9.56 -2.43
N ASN A 8 13.48 10.54 -2.26
CA ASN A 8 13.43 11.47 -1.14
C ASN A 8 12.13 12.28 -1.11
N ILE A 9 11.57 12.63 -2.28
CA ILE A 9 10.24 13.25 -2.37
C ILE A 9 9.17 12.31 -1.80
N ALA A 10 9.18 11.03 -2.21
CA ALA A 10 8.23 10.03 -1.71
C ALA A 10 8.33 9.84 -0.19
N LEU A 11 9.56 9.72 0.34
CA LEU A 11 9.80 9.61 1.79
C LEU A 11 9.28 10.84 2.55
N LYS A 12 9.58 12.04 2.05
CA LYS A 12 9.11 13.29 2.65
C LYS A 12 7.58 13.37 2.68
N LEU A 13 6.91 13.00 1.59
CA LEU A 13 5.44 12.96 1.54
C LEU A 13 4.85 11.93 2.51
N ALA A 14 5.51 10.79 2.69
CA ALA A 14 5.12 9.75 3.64
C ALA A 14 5.50 10.08 5.10
N GLY A 15 6.22 11.17 5.35
CA GLY A 15 6.72 11.52 6.69
C GLY A 15 7.81 10.58 7.21
N LEU A 16 8.61 9.98 6.31
CA LEU A 16 9.69 9.05 6.62
C LEU A 16 11.06 9.76 6.55
N GLU A 17 11.95 9.42 7.48
CA GLU A 17 13.33 9.93 7.53
C GLU A 17 14.33 9.04 6.79
N GLU A 18 14.00 7.77 6.58
CA GLU A 18 14.87 6.76 5.98
C GLU A 18 14.12 5.86 5.00
N ASP A 19 14.86 5.22 4.09
CA ASP A 19 14.31 4.24 3.17
C ASP A 19 13.66 3.07 3.94
N THR A 20 12.50 2.61 3.47
CA THR A 20 11.92 1.34 3.93
C THR A 20 12.62 0.16 3.24
N VAL A 21 12.50 -1.03 3.84
CA VAL A 21 13.09 -2.28 3.35
C VAL A 21 12.56 -2.65 1.96
N ASP A 22 11.34 -2.25 1.62
CA ASP A 22 10.64 -2.46 0.35
C ASP A 22 10.63 -1.22 -0.57
N THR A 23 11.48 -0.23 -0.28
CA THR A 23 11.76 0.91 -1.16
C THR A 23 13.21 0.87 -1.56
N GLU A 24 13.55 0.75 -2.84
CA GLU A 24 14.95 0.61 -3.26
C GLU A 24 15.19 1.11 -4.68
N ILE A 25 16.39 1.64 -4.94
CA ILE A 25 16.84 2.01 -6.28
C ILE A 25 17.58 0.79 -6.85
N GLY A 26 16.93 0.07 -7.76
CA GLY A 26 17.50 -1.13 -8.38
C GLY A 26 18.54 -0.81 -9.45
N CYS A 27 18.34 0.28 -10.21
CA CYS A 27 19.32 0.83 -11.13
C CYS A 27 19.29 2.36 -11.03
N ALA A 28 20.41 2.95 -10.63
CA ALA A 28 20.49 4.39 -10.46
C ALA A 28 20.44 5.12 -11.80
N GLY A 29 19.76 6.26 -11.82
CA GLY A 29 19.69 7.17 -12.97
C GLY A 29 19.99 8.60 -12.56
N GLN A 30 20.58 9.35 -13.49
CA GLN A 30 20.86 10.78 -13.43
C GLN A 30 20.08 11.49 -14.54
N ASP A 31 19.80 12.78 -14.37
CA ASP A 31 19.12 13.61 -15.38
C ASP A 31 17.79 13.07 -15.93
N VAL A 32 17.04 12.32 -15.11
CA VAL A 32 15.71 11.79 -15.43
C VAL A 32 14.75 12.94 -15.74
N LYS A 33 14.02 12.81 -16.86
CA LYS A 33 12.94 13.73 -17.29
C LYS A 33 11.64 13.00 -17.56
N ARG A 34 11.69 11.82 -18.17
CA ARG A 34 10.52 11.01 -18.56
C ARG A 34 10.46 9.70 -17.78
N VAL A 35 9.40 9.50 -17.01
CA VAL A 35 9.20 8.33 -16.15
C VAL A 35 8.03 7.52 -16.65
N LEU A 36 8.22 6.20 -16.78
CA LEU A 36 7.14 5.24 -16.92
C LEU A 36 6.84 4.62 -15.55
N ALA A 37 5.65 4.82 -15.02
CA ALA A 37 5.26 4.38 -13.68
C ALA A 37 4.09 3.39 -13.72
N GLY A 38 4.14 2.35 -12.90
CA GLY A 38 3.03 1.40 -12.78
C GLY A 38 3.09 0.54 -11.52
N ILE A 39 2.02 -0.24 -11.28
CA ILE A 39 1.93 -1.08 -10.10
C ILE A 39 2.81 -2.31 -10.25
N ASP A 40 2.57 -3.08 -11.33
CA ASP A 40 3.37 -4.23 -11.72
C ASP A 40 4.08 -3.96 -13.05
N MET A 41 5.41 -4.09 -13.06
CA MET A 41 6.25 -3.77 -14.20
C MET A 41 7.21 -4.94 -14.46
N ASP A 42 7.02 -5.68 -15.54
CA ASP A 42 7.85 -6.84 -15.88
C ASP A 42 9.04 -6.47 -16.79
N THR A 43 9.89 -7.45 -17.12
CA THR A 43 11.07 -7.22 -17.96
C THR A 43 10.71 -6.79 -19.38
N ALA A 44 9.54 -7.19 -19.90
CA ALA A 44 9.06 -6.73 -21.20
C ALA A 44 8.69 -5.25 -21.15
N THR A 45 8.12 -4.80 -20.04
CA THR A 45 7.79 -3.40 -19.79
C THR A 45 9.06 -2.54 -19.69
N LEU A 46 10.10 -3.03 -19.01
CA LEU A 46 11.42 -2.35 -18.96
C LEU A 46 12.05 -2.20 -20.35
N LEU A 47 12.01 -3.24 -21.18
CA LEU A 47 12.50 -3.16 -22.57
C LEU A 47 11.69 -2.16 -23.40
N ALA A 48 10.36 -2.19 -23.28
CA ALA A 48 9.48 -1.26 -23.98
C ALA A 48 9.71 0.19 -23.55
N ALA A 49 9.94 0.43 -22.25
CA ALA A 49 10.30 1.73 -21.71
C ALA A 49 11.59 2.26 -22.36
N LYS A 50 12.63 1.41 -22.43
CA LYS A 50 13.91 1.76 -23.08
C LYS A 50 13.72 2.09 -24.56
N GLN A 51 12.98 1.26 -25.29
CA GLN A 51 12.72 1.47 -26.72
C GLN A 51 11.91 2.75 -27.00
N ARG A 52 11.07 3.18 -26.06
CA ARG A 52 10.26 4.40 -26.16
C ARG A 52 10.94 5.66 -25.60
N GLY A 53 12.20 5.54 -25.17
CA GLY A 53 12.98 6.68 -24.68
C GLY A 53 12.45 7.24 -23.37
N TYR A 54 12.02 6.38 -22.45
CA TYR A 54 11.87 6.76 -21.05
C TYR A 54 13.23 6.72 -20.35
N ASP A 55 13.42 7.63 -19.40
CA ASP A 55 14.67 7.76 -18.65
C ASP A 55 14.67 6.93 -17.36
N CYS A 56 13.49 6.53 -16.87
CA CYS A 56 13.35 5.74 -15.65
C CYS A 56 12.03 4.96 -15.66
N VAL A 57 12.05 3.77 -15.05
CA VAL A 57 10.85 3.00 -14.69
C VAL A 57 10.65 3.04 -13.16
N ALA A 58 9.46 3.43 -12.72
CA ALA A 58 9.05 3.38 -11.32
C ALA A 58 7.99 2.29 -11.13
N GLU A 59 8.21 1.37 -10.20
CA GLU A 59 7.28 0.27 -9.91
C GLU A 59 6.83 0.31 -8.45
N HIS A 60 5.53 0.15 -8.20
CA HIS A 60 5.01 0.07 -6.84
C HIS A 60 5.44 -1.24 -6.16
N HIS A 61 5.14 -2.38 -6.78
CA HIS A 61 5.55 -3.70 -6.30
C HIS A 61 7.01 -4.06 -6.64
N GLY A 62 7.87 -3.05 -6.87
CA GLY A 62 9.28 -3.20 -7.20
C GLY A 62 10.14 -3.63 -6.01
N ILE A 63 9.77 -4.71 -5.34
CA ILE A 63 10.44 -5.24 -4.16
C ILE A 63 11.73 -5.94 -4.57
N MET A 64 12.85 -5.57 -3.96
CA MET A 64 14.18 -6.09 -4.29
C MET A 64 15.10 -6.17 -3.07
N GLY A 65 16.30 -6.72 -3.25
CA GLY A 65 17.45 -6.58 -2.36
C GLY A 65 17.12 -6.69 -0.86
N ARG A 66 16.94 -5.52 -0.24
CA ARG A 66 16.70 -5.38 1.21
C ARG A 66 15.49 -6.14 1.72
N ALA A 67 14.52 -6.45 0.86
CA ALA A 67 13.30 -7.23 1.16
C ALA A 67 13.54 -8.59 1.84
N VAL A 68 14.78 -9.10 1.88
CA VAL A 68 15.14 -10.22 2.77
C VAL A 68 14.80 -9.95 4.26
N ARG A 69 14.67 -8.68 4.67
CA ARG A 69 14.28 -8.25 6.03
C ARG A 69 12.82 -7.79 6.13
N ILE A 70 11.96 -8.11 5.16
CA ILE A 70 10.61 -7.52 5.10
C ILE A 70 9.74 -7.86 6.33
N GLY A 71 9.96 -9.00 6.98
CA GLY A 71 9.26 -9.34 8.22
C GLY A 71 9.64 -8.46 9.40
N GLU A 72 10.86 -7.92 9.46
CA GLU A 72 11.25 -6.96 10.51
C GLU A 72 10.46 -5.65 10.36
N GLN A 73 10.30 -5.19 9.12
CA GLN A 73 9.45 -4.03 8.81
C GLN A 73 7.99 -4.32 9.12
N MET A 74 7.45 -5.45 8.67
CA MET A 74 6.07 -5.86 8.96
C MET A 74 5.78 -5.90 10.46
N LEU A 75 6.70 -6.46 11.25
CA LEU A 75 6.63 -6.49 12.71
C LEU A 75 6.54 -5.08 13.27
N LYS A 76 7.43 -4.17 12.88
CA LYS A 76 7.46 -2.78 13.35
C LYS A 76 6.17 -2.05 12.98
N ASP A 77 5.79 -2.07 11.71
CA ASP A 77 4.73 -1.20 11.17
C ASP A 77 3.35 -1.61 11.69
N GLN A 78 3.02 -2.91 11.65
CA GLN A 78 1.71 -3.37 12.11
C GLN A 78 1.58 -3.34 13.64
N MET A 79 2.66 -3.60 14.37
CA MET A 79 2.68 -3.44 15.83
C MET A 79 2.39 -1.98 16.21
N MET A 80 3.05 -1.02 15.57
CA MET A 80 2.85 0.40 15.86
C MET A 80 1.48 0.89 15.41
N LEU A 81 0.92 0.36 14.32
CA LEU A 81 -0.45 0.67 13.91
C LEU A 81 -1.48 0.18 14.95
N MET A 82 -1.38 -1.09 15.37
CA MET A 82 -2.22 -1.63 16.45
C MET A 82 -2.12 -0.77 17.73
N TYR A 83 -0.91 -0.37 18.12
CA TYR A 83 -0.69 0.49 19.27
C TYR A 83 -1.40 1.84 19.14
N ARG A 84 -1.29 2.51 17.99
CA ARG A 84 -2.01 3.78 17.71
C ARG A 84 -3.53 3.63 17.78
N PHE A 85 -4.04 2.43 17.51
CA PHE A 85 -5.47 2.15 17.57
C PHE A 85 -5.98 1.68 18.94
N GLY A 86 -5.11 1.56 19.94
CA GLY A 86 -5.48 1.28 21.33
C GLY A 86 -5.09 -0.10 21.86
N VAL A 87 -4.41 -0.91 21.05
CA VAL A 87 -3.89 -2.22 21.48
C VAL A 87 -2.64 -2.02 22.34
N PRO A 88 -2.52 -2.63 23.53
CA PRO A 88 -1.28 -2.61 24.31
C PRO A 88 -0.08 -3.13 23.51
N ILE A 89 1.07 -2.46 23.62
CA ILE A 89 2.22 -2.73 22.73
C ILE A 89 2.72 -4.18 22.81
N ASN A 90 2.68 -4.80 23.99
CA ASN A 90 3.06 -6.21 24.18
C ASN A 90 2.07 -7.17 23.50
N VAL A 91 0.78 -6.83 23.48
CA VAL A 91 -0.26 -7.62 22.78
C VAL A 91 -0.10 -7.46 21.27
N ALA A 92 0.08 -6.22 20.80
CA ALA A 92 0.33 -5.90 19.39
C ALA A 92 1.56 -6.66 18.86
N GLN A 93 2.67 -6.64 19.59
CA GLN A 93 3.89 -7.37 19.24
C GLN A 93 3.62 -8.87 19.09
N LYS A 94 2.93 -9.49 20.05
CA LYS A 94 2.63 -10.92 20.06
C LYS A 94 1.65 -11.33 18.96
N ALA A 95 0.73 -10.45 18.58
CA ALA A 95 -0.24 -10.69 17.52
C ALA A 95 0.42 -10.83 16.14
N ILE A 96 1.42 -10.00 15.84
CA ILE A 96 2.07 -9.97 14.51
C ILE A 96 3.29 -10.91 14.40
N GLU A 97 3.95 -11.25 15.50
CA GLU A 97 5.25 -11.96 15.53
C GLU A 97 5.29 -13.21 14.64
N LYS A 98 4.25 -14.04 14.71
CA LYS A 98 4.16 -15.27 13.89
C LYS A 98 4.10 -14.95 12.40
N ARG A 99 3.25 -13.99 12.00
CA ARG A 99 3.07 -13.61 10.60
C ARG A 99 4.32 -12.96 10.03
N ALA A 100 4.92 -12.03 10.76
CA ALA A 100 6.19 -11.40 10.38
C ALA A 100 7.28 -12.43 10.11
N ARG A 101 7.42 -13.44 10.98
CA ARG A 101 8.37 -14.55 10.78
C ARG A 101 8.07 -15.35 9.50
N GLN A 102 6.80 -15.64 9.23
CA GLN A 102 6.41 -16.36 8.01
C GLN A 102 6.75 -15.57 6.75
N GLU A 103 6.56 -14.25 6.75
CA GLU A 103 6.91 -13.41 5.61
C GLU A 103 8.43 -13.38 5.38
N SER A 104 9.25 -13.25 6.42
CA SER A 104 10.71 -13.39 6.28
C SER A 104 11.11 -14.75 5.70
N GLN A 105 10.46 -15.84 6.13
CA GLN A 105 10.74 -17.18 5.60
C GLN A 105 10.34 -17.31 4.12
N LYS A 106 9.24 -16.70 3.70
CA LYS A 106 8.82 -16.69 2.29
C LYS A 106 9.82 -15.95 1.41
N MET A 107 10.42 -14.87 1.90
CA MET A 107 11.42 -14.11 1.13
C MET A 107 12.70 -14.93 0.85
N HIS A 108 13.03 -15.90 1.71
CA HIS A 108 14.21 -16.76 1.51
C HIS A 108 14.16 -17.56 0.19
N SER A 109 12.98 -17.89 -0.32
CA SER A 109 12.83 -18.64 -1.58
C SER A 109 12.67 -17.75 -2.82
N LYS A 110 12.72 -16.42 -2.68
CA LYS A 110 12.43 -15.47 -3.78
C LYS A 110 13.70 -15.02 -4.49
N ASN A 111 13.61 -14.85 -5.81
CA ASN A 111 14.64 -14.19 -6.61
C ASN A 111 14.39 -12.67 -6.63
N LEU A 112 14.76 -12.00 -5.54
CA LEU A 112 14.41 -10.60 -5.28
C LEU A 112 15.11 -9.61 -6.23
N ASN A 113 16.31 -9.93 -6.74
CA ASN A 113 17.08 -9.00 -7.58
C ASN A 113 16.88 -9.19 -9.08
N ARG A 114 16.08 -10.18 -9.51
CA ARG A 114 15.79 -10.49 -10.93
C ARG A 114 15.56 -9.24 -11.77
N GLN A 115 14.65 -8.39 -11.32
CA GLN A 115 14.18 -7.22 -12.07
C GLN A 115 15.25 -6.12 -12.08
N ALA A 116 15.84 -5.81 -10.91
CA ALA A 116 16.89 -4.82 -10.76
C ALA A 116 18.15 -5.17 -11.56
N ASP A 117 18.57 -6.43 -11.57
CA ASP A 117 19.73 -6.88 -12.34
C ASP A 117 19.46 -6.83 -13.85
N PHE A 118 18.24 -7.16 -14.29
CA PHE A 118 17.86 -6.96 -15.68
C PHE A 118 17.85 -5.47 -16.07
N ALA A 119 17.34 -4.59 -15.20
CA ALA A 119 17.35 -3.15 -15.42
C ALA A 119 18.78 -2.62 -15.60
N LYS A 120 19.74 -3.05 -14.76
CA LYS A 120 21.16 -2.73 -14.93
C LYS A 120 21.73 -3.29 -16.24
N PHE A 121 21.41 -4.55 -16.58
CA PHE A 121 21.89 -5.18 -17.81
C PHE A 121 21.48 -4.41 -19.07
N ILE A 122 20.30 -3.79 -19.05
CA ILE A 122 19.82 -2.96 -20.14
C ILE A 122 20.00 -1.46 -19.87
N ASP A 123 20.83 -1.02 -18.92
CA ASP A 123 21.02 0.41 -18.61
C ASP A 123 19.71 1.21 -18.48
N MET A 124 18.71 0.66 -17.81
CA MET A 124 17.42 1.32 -17.56
C MET A 124 17.34 1.69 -16.08
N PRO A 125 17.39 2.98 -15.72
CA PRO A 125 17.11 3.40 -14.36
C PRO A 125 15.77 2.86 -13.87
N TYR A 126 15.78 2.31 -12.66
CA TYR A 126 14.66 1.56 -12.10
C TYR A 126 14.62 1.70 -10.59
N LEU A 127 13.44 1.98 -10.06
CA LEU A 127 13.19 2.11 -8.63
C LEU A 127 11.87 1.45 -8.22
N GLY A 128 11.87 0.91 -7.00
CA GLY A 128 10.70 0.37 -6.32
C GLY A 128 10.22 1.31 -5.21
N LEU A 129 8.92 1.57 -5.14
CA LEU A 129 8.28 2.44 -4.14
C LEU A 129 6.98 1.83 -3.61
N HIS A 130 7.13 1.02 -2.56
CA HIS A 130 6.02 0.32 -1.94
C HIS A 130 5.49 1.06 -0.71
N THR A 131 6.03 0.78 0.49
CA THR A 131 5.52 1.33 1.76
C THR A 131 5.32 2.86 1.81
N PRO A 132 6.19 3.72 1.26
CA PRO A 132 5.94 5.16 1.24
C PRO A 132 4.63 5.52 0.52
N ALA A 133 4.34 4.87 -0.61
CA ALA A 133 3.08 5.06 -1.33
C ALA A 133 1.90 4.55 -0.48
N ASP A 134 2.01 3.35 0.11
CA ASP A 134 0.95 2.79 0.96
C ASP A 134 0.62 3.68 2.16
N LEU A 135 1.64 4.24 2.82
CA LEU A 135 1.46 5.12 3.97
C LEU A 135 0.73 6.41 3.59
N ILE A 136 1.04 6.97 2.41
CA ILE A 136 0.34 8.15 1.89
C ILE A 136 -1.13 7.80 1.61
N GLY A 137 -1.38 6.68 0.90
CA GLY A 137 -2.74 6.21 0.62
C GLY A 137 -3.54 5.94 1.89
N GLN A 138 -2.93 5.24 2.86
CA GLN A 138 -3.51 4.94 4.15
C GLN A 138 -3.90 6.20 4.91
N ALA A 139 -2.99 7.19 4.98
CA ALA A 139 -3.23 8.44 5.70
C ALA A 139 -4.40 9.22 5.08
N ILE A 140 -4.44 9.33 3.75
CA ILE A 140 -5.51 10.02 3.03
C ILE A 140 -6.86 9.35 3.29
N VAL A 141 -6.94 8.03 3.18
CA VAL A 141 -8.21 7.32 3.41
C VAL A 141 -8.60 7.39 4.88
N GLN A 142 -7.65 7.20 5.81
CA GLN A 142 -7.93 7.27 7.24
C GLN A 142 -8.45 8.66 7.64
N GLU A 143 -7.88 9.75 7.12
CA GLU A 143 -8.37 11.11 7.39
C GLU A 143 -9.83 11.29 6.95
N ARG A 144 -10.19 10.74 5.77
CA ARG A 144 -11.59 10.77 5.30
C ARG A 144 -12.52 9.94 6.18
N MET A 145 -12.07 8.80 6.69
CA MET A 145 -12.84 7.95 7.61
C MET A 145 -12.99 8.58 9.00
N ASP A 146 -11.95 9.22 9.51
CA ASP A 146 -11.99 9.95 10.77
C ASP A 146 -12.96 11.14 10.66
N ALA A 147 -12.91 11.88 9.55
CA ALA A 147 -13.87 12.97 9.29
C ALA A 147 -15.32 12.46 9.16
N LEU A 148 -15.53 11.32 8.50
CA LEU A 148 -16.85 10.69 8.37
C LEU A 148 -17.43 10.30 9.75
N THR A 149 -16.59 9.80 10.66
CA THR A 149 -17.04 9.21 11.94
C THR A 149 -17.01 10.16 13.13
N LYS A 150 -16.28 11.29 13.06
CA LYS A 150 -15.99 12.22 14.17
C LYS A 150 -17.18 12.56 15.08
N ASP A 151 -18.36 12.80 14.50
CA ASP A 151 -19.58 13.16 15.23
C ASP A 151 -20.81 12.34 14.78
N LYS A 152 -20.56 11.17 14.18
CA LYS A 152 -21.59 10.28 13.63
C LYS A 152 -21.45 8.87 14.20
N PRO A 153 -21.98 8.61 15.41
CA PRO A 153 -21.82 7.32 16.07
C PRO A 153 -22.54 6.16 15.36
N PHE A 154 -23.49 6.47 14.47
CA PHE A 154 -24.29 5.50 13.73
C PHE A 154 -23.93 5.42 12.24
N THR A 155 -22.72 5.85 11.85
CA THR A 155 -22.20 5.64 10.49
C THR A 155 -22.28 4.16 10.13
N THR A 156 -22.84 3.86 8.96
CA THR A 156 -23.01 2.50 8.44
C THR A 156 -21.85 2.08 7.56
N LEU A 157 -21.75 0.79 7.25
CA LEU A 157 -20.77 0.31 6.27
C LEU A 157 -21.06 0.85 4.87
N GLN A 158 -22.34 1.10 4.52
CA GLN A 158 -22.68 1.73 3.25
C GLN A 158 -22.14 3.17 3.18
N ASP A 159 -22.24 3.96 4.25
CA ASP A 159 -21.66 5.31 4.29
C ASP A 159 -20.14 5.29 4.04
N VAL A 160 -19.45 4.27 4.58
CA VAL A 160 -18.01 4.08 4.36
C VAL A 160 -17.72 3.75 2.90
N VAL A 161 -18.48 2.83 2.30
CA VAL A 161 -18.35 2.47 0.87
C VAL A 161 -18.62 3.68 -0.04
N ASP A 162 -19.64 4.48 0.28
CA ASP A 162 -19.99 5.66 -0.50
C ASP A 162 -18.84 6.69 -0.49
N VAL A 163 -18.21 6.94 0.66
CA VAL A 163 -17.03 7.81 0.75
C VAL A 163 -15.82 7.21 0.02
N LEU A 164 -15.61 5.90 0.05
CA LEU A 164 -14.56 5.25 -0.75
C LEU A 164 -14.76 5.49 -2.25
N ASN A 165 -16.00 5.45 -2.75
CA ASN A 165 -16.33 5.70 -4.16
C ASN A 165 -16.18 7.17 -4.60
N GLU A 166 -15.93 8.08 -3.65
CA GLU A 166 -15.58 9.47 -3.98
C GLU A 166 -14.14 9.61 -4.49
N PHE A 167 -13.24 8.70 -4.11
CA PHE A 167 -11.87 8.70 -4.60
C PHE A 167 -11.84 8.36 -6.10
N PRO A 168 -11.16 9.16 -6.94
CA PRO A 168 -11.12 8.90 -8.38
C PRO A 168 -10.43 7.56 -8.70
N GLU A 169 -9.42 7.17 -7.92
CA GLU A 169 -8.73 5.89 -8.09
C GLU A 169 -9.63 4.69 -7.76
N VAL A 170 -10.59 4.84 -6.85
CA VAL A 170 -11.59 3.81 -6.55
C VAL A 170 -12.66 3.77 -7.65
N ARG A 171 -13.19 4.93 -8.07
CA ARG A 171 -14.20 5.01 -9.13
C ARG A 171 -13.68 4.52 -10.49
N GLY A 172 -12.40 4.74 -10.77
CA GLY A 172 -11.75 4.32 -12.01
C GLY A 172 -11.29 2.86 -11.99
N ALA A 173 -11.36 2.19 -10.85
CA ALA A 173 -10.93 0.80 -10.74
C ALA A 173 -11.94 -0.15 -11.38
N LEU A 174 -11.46 -1.35 -11.73
CA LEU A 174 -12.31 -2.41 -12.27
C LEU A 174 -13.14 -3.13 -11.18
N GLN A 175 -12.72 -3.02 -9.93
CA GLN A 175 -13.38 -3.66 -8.79
C GLN A 175 -13.86 -2.60 -7.81
N ASP A 176 -15.16 -2.64 -7.52
CA ASP A 176 -15.75 -1.81 -6.48
C ASP A 176 -15.31 -2.27 -5.07
N PRO A 177 -15.31 -1.37 -4.08
CA PRO A 177 -15.18 -1.75 -2.68
C PRO A 177 -16.27 -2.75 -2.28
N ALA A 178 -15.90 -3.76 -1.50
CA ALA A 178 -16.80 -4.84 -1.09
C ALA A 178 -16.79 -5.05 0.42
N ILE A 179 -17.98 -5.07 1.02
CA ILE A 179 -18.18 -5.54 2.39
C ILE A 179 -18.01 -7.07 2.38
N ARG A 180 -17.04 -7.58 3.15
CA ARG A 180 -16.75 -9.02 3.26
C ARG A 180 -17.15 -9.62 4.60
N VAL A 181 -17.21 -8.79 5.63
CA VAL A 181 -17.77 -9.16 6.94
C VAL A 181 -18.64 -8.00 7.39
N GLY A 182 -19.88 -8.30 7.77
CA GLY A 182 -20.94 -7.32 8.00
C GLY A 182 -21.86 -7.16 6.79
N GLU A 183 -22.79 -6.23 6.89
CA GLU A 183 -23.80 -5.92 5.87
C GLU A 183 -23.83 -4.39 5.66
N PRO A 184 -24.38 -3.88 4.53
CA PRO A 184 -24.46 -2.44 4.29
C PRO A 184 -25.03 -1.62 5.47
N GLY A 185 -26.01 -2.17 6.18
CA GLY A 185 -26.64 -1.55 7.35
C GLY A 185 -25.92 -1.76 8.69
N SER A 186 -24.82 -2.53 8.74
CA SER A 186 -24.01 -2.67 9.95
C SER A 186 -23.38 -1.33 10.33
N TYR A 187 -23.26 -1.05 11.63
CA TYR A 187 -22.55 0.14 12.10
C TYR A 187 -21.04 -0.03 12.00
N ALA A 188 -20.36 0.99 11.48
CA ALA A 188 -18.92 0.95 11.21
C ALA A 188 -18.08 0.99 12.49
N GLY A 189 -18.54 1.68 13.53
CA GLY A 189 -17.75 1.95 14.73
C GLY A 189 -16.46 2.72 14.40
N LYS A 190 -15.39 2.50 15.18
CA LYS A 190 -14.07 3.06 14.87
C LYS A 190 -13.50 2.36 13.64
N VAL A 191 -13.15 3.13 12.61
CA VAL A 191 -12.61 2.61 11.35
C VAL A 191 -11.09 2.67 11.38
N CYS A 192 -10.43 1.58 11.00
CA CYS A 192 -8.98 1.51 10.81
C CYS A 192 -8.68 1.11 9.35
N VAL A 193 -7.88 1.91 8.66
CA VAL A 193 -7.38 1.61 7.32
C VAL A 193 -6.02 0.90 7.45
N LEU A 194 -5.91 -0.29 6.83
CA LEU A 194 -4.71 -1.12 6.81
C LEU A 194 -4.28 -1.34 5.36
N PHE A 195 -3.57 -0.37 4.83
CA PHE A 195 -3.00 -0.40 3.49
C PHE A 195 -1.50 -0.64 3.55
N ALA A 196 -0.81 0.00 4.51
CA ALA A 196 0.62 -0.16 4.72
C ALA A 196 0.95 -1.30 5.71
N GLY A 197 2.23 -1.66 5.76
CA GLY A 197 2.74 -2.74 6.60
C GLY A 197 3.00 -4.02 5.84
N VAL A 198 3.53 -3.90 4.62
CA VAL A 198 3.97 -4.98 3.71
C VAL A 198 2.84 -5.78 3.07
N THR A 199 2.00 -6.44 3.88
CA THR A 199 0.87 -7.26 3.41
C THR A 199 -0.10 -7.52 4.56
N GLY A 200 -1.16 -8.29 4.34
CA GLY A 200 -2.12 -8.65 5.39
C GLY A 200 -1.49 -9.35 6.60
N GLY A 201 -1.88 -8.88 7.80
CA GLY A 201 -1.44 -9.43 9.11
C GLY A 201 -2.02 -10.79 9.48
N GLY A 202 -3.09 -11.22 8.78
CA GLY A 202 -3.82 -12.46 9.04
C GLY A 202 -4.82 -12.36 10.20
N ALA A 203 -5.67 -13.38 10.33
CA ALA A 203 -6.79 -13.41 11.28
C ALA A 203 -6.43 -12.98 12.71
N GLN A 204 -5.27 -13.37 13.23
CA GLN A 204 -4.84 -13.01 14.58
C GLN A 204 -4.69 -11.49 14.76
N VAL A 205 -4.10 -10.80 13.79
CA VAL A 205 -3.94 -9.34 13.82
C VAL A 205 -5.29 -8.66 13.68
N TYR A 206 -6.12 -9.09 12.74
CA TYR A 206 -7.45 -8.53 12.52
C TYR A 206 -8.34 -8.66 13.76
N ASN A 207 -8.40 -9.85 14.36
CA ASN A 207 -9.16 -10.11 15.59
C ASN A 207 -8.64 -9.28 16.76
N THR A 208 -7.33 -9.02 16.83
CA THR A 208 -6.74 -8.15 17.85
C THR A 208 -7.22 -6.70 17.70
N PHE A 209 -7.36 -6.16 16.50
CA PHE A 209 -7.97 -4.83 16.36
C PHE A 209 -9.42 -4.79 16.89
N PHE A 210 -10.22 -5.80 16.56
CA PHE A 210 -11.61 -5.87 17.00
C PHE A 210 -11.74 -6.04 18.53
N ASP A 211 -10.87 -6.85 19.14
CA ASP A 211 -10.84 -7.05 20.59
C ASP A 211 -10.56 -5.76 21.38
N TYR A 212 -9.96 -4.76 20.72
CA TYR A 212 -9.57 -3.48 21.33
C TYR A 212 -10.35 -2.28 20.74
N GLY A 213 -11.58 -2.54 20.28
CA GLY A 213 -12.56 -1.49 20.01
C GLY A 213 -12.50 -0.84 18.63
N VAL A 214 -11.73 -1.40 17.70
CA VAL A 214 -11.93 -1.10 16.27
C VAL A 214 -13.20 -1.82 15.82
N GLY A 215 -14.09 -1.10 15.12
CA GLY A 215 -15.35 -1.66 14.62
C GLY A 215 -15.24 -2.15 13.17
N THR A 216 -14.40 -1.51 12.35
CA THR A 216 -14.25 -1.86 10.93
C THR A 216 -12.80 -1.75 10.49
N LEU A 217 -12.33 -2.76 9.76
CA LEU A 217 -11.06 -2.71 9.03
C LEU A 217 -11.34 -2.46 7.55
N ILE A 218 -10.64 -1.49 6.98
CA ILE A 218 -10.56 -1.29 5.53
C ILE A 218 -9.21 -1.81 5.07
N VAL A 219 -9.22 -2.80 4.19
CA VAL A 219 -8.01 -3.46 3.67
C VAL A 219 -7.99 -3.46 2.15
N MET A 220 -6.81 -3.63 1.55
CA MET A 220 -6.67 -3.76 0.10
C MET A 220 -7.16 -5.11 -0.42
N HIS A 221 -6.86 -6.17 0.35
CA HIS A 221 -7.21 -7.56 0.07
C HIS A 221 -7.19 -8.37 1.37
N MET A 222 -7.89 -9.51 1.40
CA MET A 222 -7.87 -10.46 2.51
C MET A 222 -8.14 -11.89 1.99
N PRO A 223 -7.34 -12.90 2.37
CA PRO A 223 -7.60 -14.30 2.00
C PRO A 223 -8.93 -14.80 2.56
N GLU A 224 -9.57 -15.74 1.85
CA GLU A 224 -10.89 -16.27 2.25
C GLU A 224 -10.88 -16.91 3.66
N ASP A 225 -9.81 -17.61 4.01
CA ASP A 225 -9.68 -18.22 5.35
C ASP A 225 -9.60 -17.17 6.46
N ASP A 226 -8.96 -16.03 6.21
CA ASP A 226 -8.92 -14.92 7.16
C ASP A 226 -10.30 -14.23 7.27
N ILE A 227 -11.02 -14.08 6.16
CA ILE A 227 -12.41 -13.56 6.16
C ILE A 227 -13.31 -14.45 7.00
N LYS A 228 -13.24 -15.78 6.82
CA LYS A 228 -14.01 -16.74 7.62
C LYS A 228 -13.67 -16.63 9.10
N ALA A 229 -12.39 -16.61 9.44
CA ALA A 229 -11.95 -16.50 10.83
C ALA A 229 -12.40 -15.19 11.51
N VAL A 230 -12.40 -14.07 10.77
CA VAL A 230 -12.92 -12.78 11.28
C VAL A 230 -14.45 -12.82 11.43
N ALA A 231 -15.17 -13.41 10.47
CA ALA A 231 -16.62 -13.57 10.55
C ALA A 231 -17.04 -14.45 11.74
N GLU A 232 -16.31 -15.55 12.00
CA GLU A 232 -16.52 -16.41 13.17
C GLU A 232 -16.19 -15.69 14.49
N HIS A 233 -15.19 -14.82 14.50
CA HIS A 233 -14.87 -13.99 15.67
C HIS A 233 -16.01 -13.04 16.04
N ASN A 234 -16.76 -12.55 15.04
CA ASN A 234 -18.02 -11.82 15.19
C ASN A 234 -17.94 -10.59 16.12
N LYS A 235 -16.89 -9.78 15.97
CA LYS A 235 -16.69 -8.54 16.75
C LYS A 235 -16.50 -7.27 15.92
N GLY A 236 -16.45 -7.39 14.59
CA GLY A 236 -16.28 -6.24 13.72
C GLY A 236 -16.50 -6.59 12.27
N ASN A 237 -16.24 -5.60 11.42
CA ASN A 237 -16.53 -5.63 10.00
C ASN A 237 -15.26 -5.52 9.17
N VAL A 238 -15.34 -5.97 7.92
CA VAL A 238 -14.25 -5.88 6.95
C VAL A 238 -14.79 -5.34 5.63
N ILE A 239 -14.16 -4.26 5.15
CA ILE A 239 -14.33 -3.75 3.79
C ILE A 239 -13.02 -3.97 3.05
N ILE A 240 -13.11 -4.61 1.88
CA ILE A 240 -12.02 -4.68 0.91
C ILE A 240 -12.19 -3.52 -0.06
N ALA A 241 -11.27 -2.55 -0.06
CA ALA A 241 -11.32 -1.36 -0.90
C ALA A 241 -10.86 -1.62 -2.36
N GLY A 242 -10.24 -2.77 -2.61
CA GLY A 242 -9.67 -3.14 -3.91
C GLY A 242 -8.19 -2.80 -3.98
N HIS A 243 -7.38 -3.77 -4.41
CA HIS A 243 -5.90 -3.68 -4.39
C HIS A 243 -5.40 -2.54 -5.28
N MET A 244 -5.69 -2.60 -6.59
CA MET A 244 -5.18 -1.61 -7.55
C MET A 244 -5.62 -0.18 -7.23
N ALA A 245 -6.86 0.00 -6.77
CA ALA A 245 -7.37 1.29 -6.35
C ALA A 245 -6.56 1.84 -5.17
N SER A 246 -6.35 1.03 -4.14
CA SER A 246 -5.70 1.42 -2.90
C SER A 246 -4.24 1.81 -3.10
N ASP A 247 -3.46 1.00 -3.83
CA ASP A 247 -2.07 1.32 -4.17
C ASP A 247 -1.99 2.63 -4.96
N SER A 248 -2.92 2.81 -5.90
CA SER A 248 -2.96 3.98 -6.79
C SER A 248 -3.25 5.28 -6.04
N ILE A 249 -4.05 5.27 -4.96
CA ILE A 249 -4.32 6.50 -4.17
C ILE A 249 -3.01 7.11 -3.68
N GLY A 250 -2.15 6.29 -3.09
CA GLY A 250 -0.87 6.73 -2.55
C GLY A 250 0.16 7.02 -3.63
N PHE A 251 0.29 6.09 -4.59
CA PHE A 251 1.33 6.20 -5.60
C PHE A 251 1.08 7.38 -6.54
N ASN A 252 -0.17 7.69 -6.90
CA ASN A 252 -0.48 8.88 -7.68
C ASN A 252 0.03 10.16 -7.02
N ARG A 253 -0.05 10.30 -5.69
CA ARG A 253 0.44 11.51 -5.00
C ARG A 253 1.95 11.67 -5.09
N VAL A 254 2.69 10.56 -5.11
CA VAL A 254 4.13 10.58 -5.39
C VAL A 254 4.40 11.04 -6.83
N LEU A 255 3.66 10.49 -7.79
CA LEU A 255 3.77 10.84 -9.21
C LEU A 255 3.40 12.31 -9.46
N ASP A 256 2.34 12.82 -8.83
CA ASP A 256 1.89 14.21 -8.92
C ASP A 256 2.97 15.16 -8.40
N ALA A 257 3.64 14.81 -7.30
CA ALA A 257 4.75 15.59 -6.76
C ALA A 257 5.97 15.59 -7.68
N TRP A 258 6.27 14.47 -8.34
CA TRP A 258 7.30 14.42 -9.37
C TRP A 258 6.96 15.29 -10.58
N GLN A 259 5.69 15.31 -11.01
CA GLN A 259 5.24 16.19 -12.08
C GLN A 259 5.36 17.67 -11.69
N ALA A 260 5.06 18.02 -10.43
CA ALA A 260 5.23 19.37 -9.91
C ALA A 260 6.70 19.83 -9.93
N GLU A 261 7.65 18.90 -9.80
CA GLU A 261 9.10 19.14 -9.94
C GLU A 261 9.60 19.04 -11.40
N GLY A 262 8.68 18.93 -12.37
CA GLY A 262 8.99 19.01 -13.80
C GLY A 262 9.25 17.68 -14.51
N LEU A 263 8.97 16.53 -13.89
CA LEU A 263 9.04 15.23 -14.58
C LEU A 263 7.80 14.98 -15.45
N GLU A 264 8.00 14.45 -16.65
CA GLU A 264 6.94 13.87 -17.47
C GLU A 264 6.66 12.45 -16.97
N VAL A 265 5.43 12.17 -16.53
CA VAL A 265 5.06 10.86 -15.98
C VAL A 265 3.99 10.21 -16.87
N THR A 266 4.28 9.00 -17.35
CA THR A 266 3.29 8.14 -17.99
C THR A 266 2.91 7.00 -17.05
N ARG A 267 1.61 6.80 -16.86
CA ARG A 267 1.01 5.82 -15.95
C ARG A 267 0.60 4.55 -16.72
N ILE A 268 0.97 3.36 -16.24
CA ILE A 268 0.67 2.04 -16.83
C ILE A 268 0.66 0.96 -15.75
N GLY A 269 0.65 -0.33 -16.12
CA GLY A 269 0.97 -1.44 -15.21
C GLY A 269 -0.09 -1.65 -14.14
N GLY A 270 -1.36 -1.37 -14.47
CA GLY A 270 -2.49 -1.51 -13.54
C GLY A 270 -2.73 -0.31 -12.62
N LEU A 271 -1.91 0.74 -12.71
CA LEU A 271 -2.15 1.99 -11.98
C LEU A 271 -3.44 2.66 -12.46
N VAL A 272 -4.31 2.99 -11.51
CA VAL A 272 -5.58 3.68 -11.78
C VAL A 272 -5.34 5.18 -11.65
N SER A 273 -5.59 5.94 -12.72
CA SER A 273 -5.36 7.38 -12.73
C SER A 273 -6.29 8.12 -11.77
N SER A 274 -5.77 9.15 -11.09
CA SER A 274 -6.60 10.20 -10.51
C SER A 274 -7.31 10.99 -11.62
N ALA A 275 -8.54 11.43 -11.39
CA ALA A 275 -9.35 12.10 -12.43
C ALA A 275 -8.64 13.32 -13.01
N GLY A 276 -8.54 13.39 -14.35
CA GLY A 276 -7.97 14.53 -15.08
C GLY A 276 -6.64 14.27 -15.80
N CYS A 277 -6.20 13.02 -15.91
CA CYS A 277 -5.07 12.60 -16.75
C CYS A 277 -5.54 11.75 -17.92
#